data_AF-A0AAU4UAU6-F1
#
_entry.id   AF-A0AAU4UAU6-F1
#
_cell.length_a   1.000
_cell.length_b   1.000
_cell.length_c   1.000
_cell.angle_alpha   90.00
_cell.angle_beta   90.00
_cell.angle_gamma   90.00
#
_symmetry.space_group_name_H-M   'P 1'
#
loop_
_entity.id
_entity.type
_entity.pdbx_description
1 polymer ?
#
loop_
_entity_poly.entity_id
_entity_poly.type
_entity_poly.pdbx_seq_one_letter_code
_entity_poly.pdbx_strand_id
1 'polypeptide(L)'
;MFAEIREPIRSLTHKAGVVSLWENDEELCYRSRDAKMPKFVELPPGLHQFEFKVIRVRAGKSTWFQREMDLKEGEILVALCDPVQSNVFYRRSPDRDTWVVGVISP
;
A
#
# COMPACT_ATOMS: atom_id res chain seq x y z
N MET A 1 -2.53 19.10 8.96
CA MET A 1 -1.41 18.25 9.40
C MET A 1 -1.41 17.05 8.46
N PHE A 2 -0.51 17.01 7.48
CA PHE A 2 -0.48 15.92 6.50
C PHE A 2 0.38 14.79 7.06
N ALA A 3 -0.13 13.56 7.07
CA ALA A 3 0.63 12.38 7.44
C ALA A 3 1.70 12.12 6.36
N GLU A 4 2.88 12.72 6.54
CA GLU A 4 4.03 12.45 5.70
C GLU A 4 4.61 11.09 6.10
N ILE A 5 4.20 10.04 5.38
CA ILE A 5 4.76 8.70 5.54
C ILE A 5 6.21 8.76 5.04
N ARG A 6 7.16 8.71 5.98
CA ARG A 6 8.59 8.81 5.71
C ARG A 6 9.08 7.57 4.96
N GLU A 7 9.52 7.74 3.72
CA GLU A 7 10.31 6.71 3.03
C GLU A 7 11.73 6.65 3.61
N PRO A 8 12.27 5.46 3.95
CA PRO A 8 13.70 5.33 4.19
C PRO A 8 14.47 5.56 2.89
N ILE A 9 15.20 6.69 2.82
CA ILE A 9 16.08 7.12 1.71
C ILE A 9 17.25 6.13 1.54
N ARG A 10 17.07 4.89 1.05
CA ARG A 10 18.21 3.93 1.01
C ARG A 10 18.32 2.98 -0.18
N SER A 11 17.54 3.15 -1.24
CA SER A 11 17.75 2.39 -2.49
C SER A 11 17.69 3.28 -3.73
N LEU A 12 18.84 3.46 -4.39
CA LEU A 12 18.96 4.12 -5.69
C LEU A 12 18.45 3.25 -6.86
N THR A 13 18.00 2.02 -6.59
CA THR A 13 17.53 1.14 -7.66
C THR A 13 16.08 1.44 -8.03
N HIS A 14 15.80 1.57 -9.33
CA HIS A 14 14.46 1.71 -9.95
C HIS A 14 13.52 0.49 -9.73
N LYS A 15 13.66 -0.20 -8.60
CA LYS A 15 12.98 -1.44 -8.27
C LYS A 15 11.96 -1.26 -7.13
N ALA A 16 11.52 -0.03 -6.87
CA ALA A 16 10.45 0.24 -5.92
C ALA A 16 9.14 -0.33 -6.47
N GLY A 17 8.46 -1.17 -5.69
CA GLY A 17 7.12 -1.64 -6.04
C GLY A 17 6.12 -0.49 -5.94
N VAL A 18 5.07 -0.55 -6.76
CA VAL A 18 3.89 0.32 -6.61
C VAL A 18 2.94 -0.39 -5.66
N VAL A 19 2.58 0.26 -4.57
CA VAL A 19 1.60 -0.23 -3.60
C VAL A 19 0.26 0.35 -4.00
N SER A 20 -0.78 -0.47 -4.19
CA SER A 20 -2.12 0.03 -4.54
C SER A 20 -3.24 -0.70 -3.83
N LEU A 21 -4.34 0.03 -3.66
CA LEU A 21 -5.60 -0.43 -3.09
C LEU A 21 -6.66 -0.41 -4.18
N TRP A 22 -7.37 -1.53 -4.32
CA TRP A 22 -8.42 -1.71 -5.31
C TRP A 22 -9.70 -2.18 -4.66
N GLU A 23 -10.82 -1.89 -5.31
CA GLU A 23 -12.14 -2.44 -4.99
C GLU A 23 -12.91 -2.60 -6.31
N ASN A 24 -13.58 -3.74 -6.51
CA ASN A 24 -14.38 -4.00 -7.73
C ASN A 24 -13.63 -3.70 -9.05
N ASP A 25 -12.38 -4.12 -9.17
CA ASP A 25 -11.48 -3.85 -10.31
C ASP A 25 -11.16 -2.35 -10.56
N GLU A 26 -11.50 -1.45 -9.64
CA GLU A 26 -11.14 -0.03 -9.67
C GLU A 26 -9.96 0.27 -8.72
N GLU A 27 -8.95 1.00 -9.20
CA GLU A 27 -7.84 1.47 -8.37
C GLU A 27 -8.28 2.71 -7.57
N LEU A 28 -8.48 2.53 -6.26
CA LEU A 28 -8.85 3.62 -5.37
C LEU A 28 -7.66 4.56 -5.17
N CYS A 29 -6.54 4.00 -4.73
CA CYS A 29 -5.32 4.77 -4.50
C CYS A 29 -4.07 3.92 -4.71
N TYR A 30 -2.97 4.60 -5.05
CA TYR A 30 -1.66 3.99 -5.13
C TYR A 30 -0.58 4.89 -4.60
N ARG A 31 0.54 4.27 -4.25
CA ARG A 31 1.79 4.91 -3.90
C ARG A 31 2.94 4.30 -4.67
N SER A 32 3.69 5.16 -5.34
CA SER A 32 4.98 4.84 -5.92
C SER A 32 6.02 5.82 -5.39
N ARG A 33 7.30 5.56 -5.68
CA ARG A 33 8.41 6.47 -5.35
C ARG A 33 8.21 7.87 -5.95
N ASP A 34 7.60 7.95 -7.13
CA ASP A 34 7.46 9.20 -7.88
C ASP A 34 6.15 9.95 -7.56
N ALA A 35 5.15 9.24 -6.99
CA ALA A 35 3.92 9.85 -6.52
C ALA A 35 4.20 10.59 -5.20
N LYS A 36 4.03 11.91 -5.15
CA LYS A 36 4.40 12.72 -3.97
C LYS A 36 3.41 12.68 -2.82
N MET A 37 2.10 12.49 -3.04
CA MET A 37 1.10 12.48 -1.96
C MET A 37 0.19 11.25 -2.00
N PRO A 38 -0.19 10.67 -0.84
CA PRO A 38 -1.29 9.72 -0.78
C PRO A 38 -2.59 10.41 -1.18
N LYS A 39 -3.35 9.81 -2.10
CA LYS A 39 -4.68 10.26 -2.48
C LYS A 39 -5.67 9.66 -1.49
N PHE A 40 -6.39 10.51 -0.75
CA PHE A 40 -7.56 10.08 0.00
C PHE A 40 -8.72 9.92 -0.98
N VAL A 41 -9.47 8.83 -0.83
CA VAL A 41 -10.68 8.54 -1.60
C VAL A 41 -11.80 8.40 -0.61
N GLU A 42 -12.90 9.08 -0.89
CA GLU A 42 -14.13 8.92 -0.12
C GLU A 42 -14.78 7.60 -0.50
N LEU A 43 -15.16 6.82 0.52
CA LEU A 43 -15.85 5.56 0.38
C LEU A 43 -17.19 5.66 1.11
N PRO A 44 -18.29 5.10 0.56
CA PRO A 44 -19.54 5.01 1.29
C PRO A 44 -19.36 4.11 2.53
N PRO A 45 -20.13 4.29 3.61
CA PRO A 45 -20.13 3.33 4.70
C PRO A 45 -20.73 1.99 4.25
N GLY A 46 -20.22 0.89 4.82
CA GLY A 46 -20.70 -0.46 4.58
C GLY A 46 -19.58 -1.49 4.40
N LEU A 47 -19.96 -2.65 3.87
CA LEU A 47 -19.05 -3.76 3.64
C LEU A 47 -18.29 -3.58 2.32
N HIS A 48 -16.96 -3.58 2.41
CA HIS A 48 -16.05 -3.43 1.28
C HIS A 48 -15.17 -4.66 1.13
N GLN A 49 -14.90 -5.04 -0.13
CA GLN A 49 -13.94 -6.08 -0.45
C GLN A 49 -12.73 -5.45 -1.14
N PHE A 50 -11.68 -5.23 -0.36
CA PHE A 50 -10.47 -4.58 -0.85
C PHE A 50 -9.44 -5.58 -1.35
N GLU A 51 -8.75 -5.22 -2.43
CA GLU A 51 -7.53 -5.89 -2.89
C GLU A 51 -6.32 -5.00 -2.65
N PHE A 52 -5.37 -5.53 -1.89
CA PHE A 52 -4.10 -4.87 -1.58
C PHE A 52 -3.03 -5.43 -2.49
N LYS A 53 -2.44 -4.61 -3.35
CA LYS A 53 -1.50 -5.05 -4.40
C LYS A 53 -0.13 -4.39 -4.22
N VAL A 54 0.93 -5.17 -4.47
CA VAL A 54 2.29 -4.66 -4.67
C VAL A 54 2.74 -5.05 -6.07
N ILE A 55 2.75 -4.07 -6.98
CA ILE A 55 3.10 -4.26 -8.38
C ILE A 55 4.61 -4.03 -8.57
N ARG A 56 5.32 -5.01 -9.13
CA ARG A 56 6.76 -4.92 -9.40
C ARG A 56 7.05 -5.02 -10.89
N VAL A 57 7.25 -3.87 -11.55
CA VAL A 57 7.42 -3.77 -13.02
C VAL A 57 8.58 -4.61 -13.57
N ARG A 58 9.68 -4.77 -12.82
CA ARG A 58 10.91 -5.43 -13.31
C ARG A 58 11.29 -6.73 -12.59
N ALA A 59 10.63 -7.10 -11.49
CA ALA A 59 11.05 -8.22 -10.63
C ALA A 59 10.17 -9.47 -10.75
N GLY A 60 9.21 -9.48 -11.68
CA GLY A 60 8.47 -10.69 -12.10
C GLY A 60 7.47 -11.27 -11.10
N LYS A 61 7.42 -10.77 -9.85
CA LYS A 61 6.45 -11.23 -8.84
C LYS A 61 5.76 -10.06 -8.16
N SER A 62 4.62 -9.66 -8.69
CA SER A 62 3.66 -8.85 -7.95
C SER A 62 2.95 -9.72 -6.93
N THR A 63 2.52 -9.15 -5.82
CA THR A 63 1.76 -9.84 -4.78
C THR A 63 0.44 -9.13 -4.58
N TRP A 64 -0.57 -9.87 -4.14
CA TRP A 64 -1.84 -9.31 -3.75
C TRP A 64 -2.52 -10.19 -2.71
N PHE A 65 -3.42 -9.59 -1.93
CA PHE A 65 -4.38 -10.31 -1.11
C PHE A 65 -5.69 -9.53 -1.02
N GLN A 66 -6.76 -10.23 -0.70
CA GLN A 66 -8.08 -9.65 -0.47
C GLN A 66 -8.37 -9.58 1.03
N ARG A 67 -9.09 -8.53 1.45
CA ARG A 67 -9.63 -8.42 2.80
C ARG A 67 -10.96 -7.70 2.77
N GLU A 68 -11.94 -8.32 3.43
CA GLU A 68 -13.24 -7.71 3.69
C GLU A 68 -13.14 -6.78 4.92
N MET A 69 -13.71 -5.59 4.81
CA MET A 69 -13.75 -4.61 5.90
C MET A 69 -15.11 -3.89 5.91
N ASP A 70 -15.73 -3.83 7.08
CA ASP A 70 -16.96 -3.04 7.30
C ASP A 70 -16.56 -1.66 7.82
N LEU A 71 -16.79 -0.63 7.01
CA LEU A 71 -16.44 0.76 7.30
C LEU A 71 -17.66 1.53 7.77
N LYS A 72 -17.55 2.22 8.91
CA LYS A 72 -18.60 3.11 9.41
C LYS A 72 -18.42 4.54 8.93
N GLU A 73 -19.47 5.31 9.02
CA GLU A 73 -19.43 6.74 8.72
C GLU A 73 -18.38 7.45 9.59
N GLY A 74 -17.50 8.22 8.95
CA GLY A 74 -16.41 8.95 9.60
C GLY A 74 -15.15 8.13 9.89
N GLU A 75 -15.15 6.82 9.66
CA GLU A 75 -13.95 5.99 9.81
C GLU A 75 -12.97 6.17 8.65
N ILE A 76 -11.68 6.10 8.96
CA ILE A 76 -10.59 6.21 7.99
C ILE A 76 -9.84 4.89 7.92
N LEU A 77 -9.89 4.23 6.75
CA LEU A 77 -9.05 3.09 6.45
C LEU A 77 -7.60 3.52 6.23
N VAL A 78 -6.67 2.91 6.95
CA VAL A 78 -5.23 3.11 6.79
C VAL A 78 -4.55 1.78 6.50
N ALA A 79 -3.81 1.74 5.39
CA ALA A 79 -3.01 0.59 4.99
C ALA A 79 -1.55 1.01 4.78
N LEU A 80 -0.66 0.36 5.51
CA LEU A 80 0.78 0.55 5.43
C LEU A 80 1.40 -0.73 4.87
N CYS A 81 2.22 -0.58 3.83
CA CYS A 81 2.95 -1.69 3.22
C CYS A 81 4.45 -1.45 3.36
N ASP A 82 5.19 -2.46 3.84
CA ASP A 82 6.63 -2.57 3.70
C ASP A 82 6.93 -3.61 2.61
N PRO A 83 7.14 -3.17 1.35
CA PRO A 83 7.32 -4.08 0.25
C PRO A 83 8.72 -4.71 0.24
N VAL A 84 8.81 -5.99 -0.15
CA VAL A 84 10.11 -6.67 -0.36
C VAL A 84 10.93 -5.88 -1.37
N GLN A 85 12.07 -5.35 -0.92
CA GLN A 85 13.05 -4.72 -1.77
C GLN A 85 13.90 -5.78 -2.46
N SER A 86 14.20 -5.57 -3.74
CA SER A 86 15.19 -6.40 -4.44
C SER A 86 16.55 -6.32 -3.73
N ASN A 87 17.17 -7.47 -3.44
CA ASN A 87 18.48 -7.66 -2.79
C ASN A 87 19.26 -6.36 -2.52
N VAL A 88 19.14 -5.85 -1.29
CA VAL A 88 19.99 -4.78 -0.80
C VAL A 88 21.26 -5.38 -0.18
N PHE A 89 22.43 -4.87 -0.56
CA PHE A 89 23.73 -5.46 -0.20
C PHE A 89 24.03 -5.55 1.30
N TYR A 90 23.34 -4.76 2.13
CA TYR A 90 23.65 -4.59 3.56
C TYR A 90 22.60 -5.16 4.52
N ARG A 91 21.50 -5.74 4.01
CA ARG A 91 20.45 -6.35 4.84
C ARG A 91 19.75 -7.48 4.09
N ARG A 92 19.35 -8.52 4.80
CA ARG A 92 18.40 -9.50 4.25
C ARG A 92 17.07 -8.80 4.00
N SER A 93 16.68 -8.68 2.73
CA SER A 93 15.32 -8.23 2.37
C SER A 93 14.29 -9.13 3.06
N PRO A 94 13.13 -8.61 3.49
CA PRO A 94 12.04 -9.45 3.98
C PRO A 94 11.70 -10.51 2.93
N ASP A 95 11.37 -11.73 3.35
CA ASP A 95 11.03 -12.81 2.42
C ASP A 95 9.63 -12.59 1.79
N ARG A 96 8.79 -11.70 2.37
CA ARG A 96 7.42 -11.40 1.95
C ARG A 96 7.02 -9.95 2.23
N ASP A 97 6.03 -9.45 1.49
CA ASP A 97 5.42 -8.13 1.73
C ASP A 97 4.71 -8.11 3.07
N THR A 98 4.95 -7.07 3.85
CA THR A 98 4.31 -6.91 5.15
C THR A 98 3.28 -5.78 5.07
N TRP A 99 2.05 -6.10 5.45
CA TRP A 99 0.94 -5.16 5.48
C TRP A 99 0.43 -4.97 6.90
N VAL A 100 0.21 -3.72 7.26
CA VAL A 100 -0.52 -3.33 8.47
C VAL A 100 -1.75 -2.55 8.00
N VAL A 101 -2.93 -3.13 8.22
CA VAL A 101 -4.21 -2.55 7.81
C VAL A 101 -5.08 -2.36 9.04
N GLY A 102 -5.57 -1.15 9.23
CA GLY A 102 -6.39 -0.77 10.37
C GLY A 102 -7.33 0.39 10.03
N VAL A 103 -8.23 0.66 10.95
CA VAL A 103 -9.22 1.73 10.84
C VAL A 103 -8.98 2.71 11.98
N ILE A 104 -9.07 4.00 11.69
CA ILE A 104 -8.99 5.08 12.68
C ILE A 104 -10.37 5.71 12.76
N SER A 105 -10.93 5.74 13.97
CA SER A 105 -12.12 6.52 14.30
C SER A 105 -11.69 7.89 14.85
N PRO A 106 -12.36 8.99 14.48
CA PRO A 106 -12.12 10.32 15.04
C PRO A 106 -12.49 10.42 16.53
#